data_AF-A0AAW9I3T3-F1
#
_entry.id   AF-A0AAW9I3T3-F1
#
_cell.length_a   1.000
_cell.length_b   1.000
_cell.length_c   1.000
_cell.angle_alpha   90.00
_cell.angle_beta   90.00
_cell.angle_gamma   90.00
#
_symmetry.space_group_name_H-M   'P 1'
#
loop_
_entity.id
_entity.type
_entity.pdbx_description
1 polymer ?
#
loop_
_entity_poly.entity_id
_entity_poly.type
_entity_poly.pdbx_seq_one_letter_code
_entity_poly.pdbx_strand_id
1 'polypeptide(L)'
;MSFNDIVGQETAKQLLQNALRRNAVSHAYLFSGPHGAGQMQTALTFAKALFCTELEDDACGKCLECRKVDHGYHPDLTLAEPDGASIKSDQIRDLQRIFSYRSENRNPKVYIIDRAEKM
;
A
#
# COMPACT_ATOMS: atom_id res chain seq x y z
N MET A 1 -7.80 -8.03 -6.62
CA MET A 1 -8.41 -7.02 -5.74
C MET A 1 -8.31 -5.65 -6.38
N SER A 2 -9.46 -5.04 -6.62
CA SER A 2 -9.73 -3.68 -7.10
C SER A 2 -10.48 -2.90 -6.01
N PHE A 3 -10.64 -1.59 -6.17
CA PHE A 3 -11.43 -0.79 -5.21
C PHE A 3 -12.90 -1.24 -5.15
N ASN A 4 -13.42 -1.86 -6.21
CA ASN A 4 -14.77 -2.40 -6.23
C ASN A 4 -14.95 -3.64 -5.33
N ASP A 5 -13.87 -4.33 -4.98
CA ASP A 5 -13.92 -5.51 -4.10
C ASP A 5 -14.01 -5.13 -2.61
N ILE A 6 -13.84 -3.85 -2.28
CA ILE A 6 -13.96 -3.34 -0.91
C ILE A 6 -15.41 -2.94 -0.69
N VAL A 7 -16.09 -3.53 0.30
CA VAL A 7 -17.48 -3.18 0.59
C VAL A 7 -17.54 -1.87 1.39
N GLY A 8 -18.31 -0.88 0.91
CA GLY A 8 -18.48 0.42 1.55
C GLY A 8 -17.28 1.37 1.35
N GLN A 9 -17.06 2.30 2.28
CA GLN A 9 -15.93 3.25 2.25
C GLN A 9 -15.87 4.17 1.01
N GLU A 10 -17.01 4.52 0.42
CA GLU A 10 -17.10 5.26 -0.85
C GLU A 10 -16.31 6.56 -0.85
N THR A 11 -16.39 7.35 0.23
CA THR A 11 -15.63 8.60 0.35
C THR A 11 -14.11 8.36 0.36
N ALA A 12 -13.64 7.33 1.07
CA ALA A 12 -12.22 7.01 1.14
C ALA A 12 -11.71 6.47 -0.21
N LYS A 13 -12.46 5.58 -0.86
CA LYS A 13 -12.15 5.09 -2.22
C LYS A 13 -12.02 6.26 -3.18
N GLN A 14 -13.02 7.14 -3.24
CA GLN A 14 -13.00 8.30 -4.14
C GLN A 14 -11.81 9.22 -3.88
N LEU A 15 -11.44 9.43 -2.61
CA LEU A 15 -10.27 10.23 -2.26
C LEU A 15 -8.98 9.63 -2.84
N LEU A 16 -8.78 8.32 -2.67
CA LEU A 16 -7.60 7.60 -3.15
C LEU A 16 -7.56 7.56 -4.69
N GLN A 17 -8.69 7.24 -5.33
CA GLN A 17 -8.82 7.24 -6.79
C GLN A 17 -8.52 8.62 -7.37
N ASN A 18 -9.03 9.69 -6.75
CA ASN A 18 -8.73 11.05 -7.17
C ASN A 18 -7.25 11.41 -7.02
N ALA A 19 -6.59 10.95 -5.96
CA ALA A 19 -5.15 11.16 -5.77
C ALA A 19 -4.33 10.48 -6.87
N LEU A 20 -4.70 9.27 -7.27
CA LEU A 20 -4.08 8.55 -8.38
C LEU A 20 -4.29 9.27 -9.72
N ARG A 21 -5.54 9.62 -10.07
CA ARG A 21 -5.86 10.35 -11.32
C ARG A 21 -5.10 11.66 -11.48
N ARG A 22 -4.91 12.38 -10.38
CA ARG A 22 -4.24 13.69 -10.39
C ARG A 22 -2.73 13.58 -10.28
N ASN A 23 -2.19 12.37 -10.17
CA ASN A 23 -0.79 12.11 -9.84
C ASN A 23 -0.34 12.92 -8.62
N ALA A 24 -1.22 13.02 -7.62
CA ALA A 24 -1.08 13.85 -6.42
C ALA A 24 -1.13 12.98 -5.15
N VAL A 25 -0.46 11.82 -5.22
CA VAL A 25 -0.36 10.87 -4.12
C VAL A 25 0.51 11.46 -3.00
N SER A 26 -0.02 11.48 -1.77
CA SER A 26 0.71 11.92 -0.59
C SER A 26 1.83 10.94 -0.23
N HIS A 27 2.86 11.43 0.45
CA HIS A 27 3.96 10.61 0.95
C HIS A 27 3.56 9.64 2.06
N ALA A 28 2.43 9.87 2.73
CA ALA A 28 1.93 9.02 3.80
C ALA A 28 0.40 9.05 3.90
N TYR A 29 -0.18 7.91 4.27
CA TYR A 29 -1.61 7.71 4.53
C TYR A 29 -1.79 6.90 5.83
N LEU A 30 -2.74 7.31 6.67
CA LEU A 30 -3.15 6.57 7.86
C LEU A 30 -4.55 6.03 7.66
N PHE A 31 -4.68 4.71 7.56
CA PHE A 31 -5.96 4.03 7.50
C PHE A 31 -6.41 3.69 8.92
N SER A 32 -7.44 4.38 9.42
CA SER A 32 -7.98 4.18 10.77
C SER A 32 -9.43 3.72 10.74
N GLY A 33 -9.82 2.91 11.73
CA GLY A 33 -11.16 2.30 11.79
C GLY A 33 -11.23 1.13 12.78
N PRO A 34 -12.42 0.56 12.99
CA PRO A 34 -12.57 -0.64 13.81
C PRO A 34 -11.91 -1.84 13.13
N HIS A 35 -11.50 -2.83 13.94
CA HIS A 35 -10.91 -4.06 13.42
C HIS A 35 -11.86 -4.75 12.43
N GLY A 36 -11.35 -5.13 11.25
CA GLY A 36 -12.15 -5.75 10.19
C GLY A 36 -12.86 -4.76 9.26
N ALA A 37 -12.68 -3.44 9.43
CA ALA A 37 -13.22 -2.43 8.51
C ALA A 37 -12.54 -2.38 7.13
N GLY A 38 -11.56 -3.27 6.88
CA GLY A 38 -10.85 -3.35 5.61
C GLY A 38 -9.70 -2.36 5.45
N GLN A 39 -9.09 -1.85 6.53
CA GLN A 39 -7.96 -0.90 6.42
C GLN A 39 -6.80 -1.51 5.63
N MET A 40 -6.39 -2.72 6.00
CA MET A 40 -5.30 -3.45 5.34
C MET A 40 -5.64 -3.75 3.88
N GLN A 41 -6.87 -4.20 3.61
CA GLN A 41 -7.35 -4.47 2.25
C GLN A 41 -7.36 -3.19 1.40
N THR A 42 -7.73 -2.05 1.97
CA THR A 42 -7.71 -0.75 1.30
C THR A 42 -6.29 -0.28 1.01
N ALA A 43 -5.38 -0.42 1.98
CA ALA A 43 -3.97 -0.07 1.81
C ALA A 43 -3.30 -0.91 0.72
N LEU A 44 -3.53 -2.23 0.71
CA LEU A 44 -3.02 -3.14 -0.33
C LEU A 44 -3.60 -2.84 -1.70
N THR A 45 -4.91 -2.61 -1.79
CA THR A 45 -5.57 -2.25 -3.06
C THR A 45 -5.04 -0.92 -3.61
N PHE A 46 -4.82 0.07 -2.74
CA PHE A 46 -4.23 1.35 -3.14
C PHE A 46 -2.79 1.22 -3.63
N ALA A 47 -1.95 0.48 -2.90
CA ALA A 47 -0.58 0.17 -3.33
C ALA A 47 -0.59 -0.54 -4.69
N LYS A 48 -1.49 -1.51 -4.86
CA LYS A 48 -1.65 -2.23 -6.12
C LYS A 48 -2.09 -1.35 -7.28
N ALA A 49 -3.02 -0.42 -7.04
CA ALA A 49 -3.47 0.55 -8.04
C ALA A 49 -2.33 1.51 -8.42
N LEU A 50 -1.50 1.93 -7.46
CA LEU A 50 -0.32 2.76 -7.71
C LEU A 50 0.70 2.08 -8.65
N PHE A 51 0.87 0.77 -8.55
CA PHE A 51 1.75 -0.01 -9.43
C PHE A 51 1.09 -0.47 -10.73
N CYS A 52 -0.22 -0.23 -10.89
CA CYS A 52 -0.93 -0.71 -12.07
C CYS A 52 -0.46 0.03 -13.32
N THR A 53 -0.19 -0.72 -14.39
CA THR A 53 0.25 -0.17 -15.69
C THR A 53 -0.89 -0.04 -16.70
N GLU A 54 -2.10 -0.50 -16.34
CA GLU A 54 -3.24 -0.60 -17.25
C GLU A 54 -4.38 0.36 -16.90
N LEU A 55 -4.49 0.75 -15.64
CA LEU A 55 -5.54 1.63 -15.12
C LEU A 55 -4.87 2.74 -14.31
N GLU A 56 -5.42 3.95 -14.41
CA GLU A 56 -4.86 5.13 -13.76
C GLU A 56 -5.36 5.32 -12.32
N ASP A 57 -6.53 4.76 -11.98
CA ASP A 57 -7.19 4.98 -10.69
C ASP A 57 -7.72 3.72 -10.01
N ASP A 58 -7.35 2.55 -10.52
CA ASP A 58 -7.74 1.26 -9.94
C ASP A 58 -6.71 0.18 -10.26
N ALA A 59 -6.86 -1.00 -9.66
CA ALA A 59 -6.02 -2.17 -9.93
C ALA A 59 -6.71 -3.11 -10.93
N CYS A 60 -6.10 -3.29 -12.10
CA CYS A 60 -6.67 -4.13 -13.17
C CYS A 60 -6.68 -5.64 -12.85
N GLY A 61 -5.87 -6.08 -11.90
CA GLY A 61 -5.75 -7.49 -11.49
C GLY A 61 -5.09 -8.43 -12.51
N LYS A 62 -4.85 -7.99 -13.74
CA LYS A 62 -4.32 -8.83 -14.83
C LYS A 62 -2.86 -8.54 -15.20
N CYS A 63 -2.36 -7.33 -14.97
CA CYS A 63 -0.99 -6.95 -15.34
C CYS A 63 0.05 -7.58 -14.41
N LEU A 64 1.31 -7.57 -14.86
CA LEU A 64 2.42 -8.18 -14.12
C LEU A 64 2.59 -7.58 -12.72
N GLU A 65 2.54 -6.26 -12.60
CA GLU A 65 2.71 -5.57 -11.31
C GLU A 65 1.57 -5.88 -10.35
N CYS A 66 0.32 -5.88 -10.84
CA CYS A 66 -0.84 -6.32 -10.07
C CYS A 66 -0.67 -7.75 -9.53
N ARG A 67 -0.18 -8.68 -10.36
CA ARG A 67 0.05 -10.08 -9.93
C ARG A 67 1.17 -10.18 -8.91
N LYS A 68 2.28 -9.45 -9.09
CA LYS A 68 3.38 -9.42 -8.12
C LYS A 68 2.91 -8.95 -6.75
N VAL A 69 2.06 -7.91 -6.71
CA VAL A 69 1.47 -7.41 -5.46
C VAL A 69 0.55 -8.47 -4.82
N ASP A 70 -0.34 -9.09 -5.60
CA ASP A 70 -1.24 -10.15 -5.10
C ASP A 70 -0.47 -11.35 -4.51
N HIS A 71 0.71 -11.66 -5.07
CA HIS A 71 1.57 -12.73 -4.57
C HIS A 71 2.57 -12.30 -3.48
N GLY A 72 2.62 -11.01 -3.12
CA GLY A 72 3.55 -10.50 -2.11
C GLY A 72 5.02 -10.45 -2.54
N TYR A 73 5.31 -10.47 -3.84
CA TYR A 73 6.67 -10.49 -4.40
C TYR A 73 7.06 -9.20 -5.14
N HIS A 74 6.32 -8.11 -4.93
CA HIS A 74 6.63 -6.86 -5.61
C HIS A 74 7.85 -6.20 -4.94
N PRO A 75 8.96 -5.93 -5.67
CA PRO A 75 10.22 -5.49 -5.08
C PRO A 75 10.15 -4.11 -4.42
N ASP A 76 9.27 -3.23 -4.92
CA ASP A 76 9.03 -1.92 -4.33
C ASP A 76 7.86 -1.89 -3.33
N LEU A 77 7.30 -3.05 -2.94
CA LEU A 77 6.28 -3.15 -1.89
C LEU A 77 6.85 -3.95 -0.71
N THR A 78 6.85 -3.36 0.47
CA THR A 78 7.26 -4.05 1.70
C THR A 78 6.14 -3.98 2.73
N LEU A 79 5.76 -5.15 3.24
CA LEU A 79 4.82 -5.29 4.35
C LEU A 79 5.63 -5.35 5.65
N ALA A 80 5.46 -4.38 6.53
CA ALA A 80 6.04 -4.37 7.86
C ALA A 80 4.97 -4.82 8.84
N GLU A 81 5.02 -6.11 9.20
CA GLU A 81 4.18 -6.66 10.26
C GLU A 81 4.92 -6.61 11.61
N PRO A 82 4.19 -6.41 12.72
CA PRO A 82 4.78 -6.48 14.05
C PRO A 82 5.32 -7.89 14.31
N ASP A 83 6.57 -7.97 14.77
CA ASP A 83 7.18 -9.21 15.25
C ASP A 83 6.70 -9.49 16.68
N GLY A 84 5.58 -10.21 16.79
CA GLY A 84 4.93 -10.54 18.06
C GLY A 84 3.97 -9.46 18.56
N ALA A 85 4.29 -8.83 19.70
CA ALA A 85 3.40 -7.86 20.36
C ALA A 85 3.64 -6.40 19.94
N SER A 86 4.79 -6.09 19.33
CA SER A 86 5.23 -4.73 19.02
C SER A 86 6.11 -4.70 17.77
N ILE A 87 6.18 -3.55 17.10
CA ILE A 87 7.14 -3.32 16.02
C ILE A 87 8.49 -2.97 16.66
N LYS A 88 9.54 -3.73 16.36
CA LYS A 88 10.87 -3.51 16.96
C LYS A 88 11.52 -2.28 16.35
N SER A 89 12.27 -1.51 17.17
CA SER A 89 13.01 -0.33 16.70
C SER A 89 14.00 -0.65 15.58
N ASP A 90 14.56 -1.86 15.57
CA ASP A 90 15.49 -2.30 14.54
C ASP A 90 14.79 -2.50 13.18
N GLN A 91 13.53 -2.98 13.17
CA GLN A 91 12.74 -3.07 11.93
C GLN A 91 12.53 -1.68 11.31
N ILE A 92 12.26 -0.66 12.14
CA ILE A 92 12.11 0.73 11.66
C ILE A 92 13.42 1.28 11.10
N ARG A 93 14.56 1.00 11.76
CA ARG A 93 15.88 1.41 11.29
C ARG A 93 16.26 0.74 9.97
N ASP A 94 15.94 -0.54 9.81
CA ASP A 94 16.17 -1.27 8.56
C ASP A 94 15.30 -0.71 7.42
N LEU A 95 14.03 -0.39 7.69
CA LEU A 95 13.15 0.27 6.73
C LEU A 95 13.69 1.64 6.30
N GLN A 96 14.16 2.47 7.25
CA GLN A 96 14.80 3.76 6.96
C GLN A 96 16.05 3.61 6.08
N ARG A 97 16.83 2.55 6.31
CA ARG A 97 18.00 2.23 5.49
C ARG A 97 17.60 1.85 4.08
N ILE A 98 16.58 1.01 3.89
CA ILE A 98 16.08 0.61 2.56
C ILE A 98 15.49 1.81 1.80
N PHE A 99 14.87 2.75 2.52
CA PHE A 99 14.39 4.04 1.99
C PHE A 99 15.48 4.88 1.34
N SER A 100 16.71 4.79 1.87
CA SER A 100 17.84 5.61 1.40
C SER A 100 18.39 5.16 0.04
N TYR A 101 18.05 3.93 -0.41
CA TYR A 101 18.45 3.44 -1.72
C TYR A 101 17.45 3.87 -2.80
N ARG A 102 17.95 4.31 -3.96
CA ARG A 102 17.11 4.55 -5.14
C ARG A 102 16.41 3.26 -5.58
N SER A 103 15.15 3.35 -6.01
CA SER A 103 14.50 2.24 -6.71
C SER A 103 15.20 2.01 -8.05
N GLU A 104 15.49 0.75 -8.37
CA GLU A 104 16.11 0.36 -9.64
C GLU A 104 15.19 0.63 -10.83
N ASN A 105 13.88 0.68 -10.61
CA ASN A 105 12.85 0.75 -11.67
C ASN A 105 12.12 2.09 -11.78
N ARG A 106 12.61 3.18 -11.15
CA ARG A 106 11.92 4.50 -11.10
C ARG A 106 10.49 4.48 -10.52
N ASN A 107 10.04 3.35 -10.00
CA ASN A 107 8.74 3.21 -9.36
C ASN A 107 8.77 3.80 -7.94
N PRO A 108 7.62 4.29 -7.43
CA PRO A 108 7.51 4.68 -6.03
C PRO A 108 7.72 3.47 -5.11
N LYS A 109 8.49 3.62 -4.03
CA LYS A 109 8.60 2.59 -2.99
C LYS A 109 7.44 2.74 -2.01
N VAL A 110 6.70 1.66 -1.78
CA VAL A 110 5.53 1.62 -0.90
C VAL A 110 5.82 0.70 0.29
N TYR A 111 5.54 1.21 1.47
CA TYR A 111 5.63 0.46 2.72
C TYR A 111 4.27 0.49 3.40
N ILE A 112 3.80 -0.69 3.81
CA ILE A 112 2.56 -0.82 4.56
C ILE A 112 2.94 -1.34 5.94
N ILE A 113 2.64 -0.55 6.96
CA ILE A 113 2.86 -0.91 8.37
C ILE A 113 1.52 -1.40 8.92
N ASP A 114 1.45 -2.69 9.25
CA ASP A 114 0.28 -3.24 9.93
C ASP A 114 0.32 -2.85 11.41
N ARG A 115 -0.83 -2.44 11.95
CA ARG A 115 -1.01 -2.05 13.36
C ARG A 115 0.04 -1.04 13.85
N ALA A 116 0.10 0.12 13.19
CA ALA A 116 1.00 1.20 13.53
C ALA A 116 0.84 1.71 14.98
N GLU A 117 -0.30 1.45 15.65
CA GLU A 117 -0.50 1.73 17.07
C GLU A 117 0.37 0.88 18.01
N LYS A 118 1.04 -0.16 17.49
CA LYS A 118 1.96 -1.04 18.23
C LYS A 118 3.44 -0.71 17.98
N MET A 119 3.73 0.44 17.36
CA MET A 119 5.09 1.00 17.24
C MET A 119 5.59 1.62 18.54
#